data_AF-V4KNG9-F1
#
_entry.id   AF-V4KNG9-F1
#
_cell.length_a   1.000
_cell.length_b   1.000
_cell.length_c   1.000
_cell.angle_alpha   90.00
_cell.angle_beta   90.00
_cell.angle_gamma   90.00
#
_symmetry.space_group_name_H-M   'P 1'
#
loop_
_entity.id
_entity.type
_entity.pdbx_description
1 polymer ?
#
loop_
_entity_poly.entity_id
_entity_poly.type
_entity_poly.pdbx_seq_one_letter_code
_entity_poly.pdbx_strand_id
1 'polypeptide(L)'
;MAHFAHNIRPASSTRLEYWMRRYLLDLQPNLSPIYSAGVEAEDVYVWAATITGPPGTPYEGGVFFLRIIFPPDFPWKPPKVHFQTPIFHPNVSHRGNIFHPMLMPDTWCIATSVAQMLMSLAQMLLHPLVAEGDVVRE
;
A
#
# COMPACT_ATOMS: atom_id res chain seq x y z
N MET A 1 28.76 -11.37 9.03
CA MET A 1 28.02 -11.26 10.30
C MET A 1 26.91 -10.24 10.13
N ALA A 2 25.67 -10.71 10.10
CA ALA A 2 24.47 -9.94 10.49
C ALA A 2 23.39 -11.00 10.79
N HIS A 3 23.28 -11.33 12.07
CA HIS A 3 22.28 -12.22 12.64
C HIS A 3 21.11 -11.35 13.12
N PHE A 4 19.95 -11.41 12.46
CA PHE A 4 18.61 -11.05 12.97
C PHE A 4 17.60 -11.68 11.97
N ALA A 5 16.55 -12.42 12.31
CA ALA A 5 15.87 -12.65 13.57
C ALA A 5 15.20 -14.04 13.61
N HIS A 6 14.69 -14.37 14.78
CA HIS A 6 14.25 -15.67 15.26
C HIS A 6 13.02 -16.28 14.55
N ASN A 7 13.05 -17.61 14.50
CA ASN A 7 11.94 -18.56 14.58
C ASN A 7 10.60 -17.98 15.03
N ILE A 8 9.69 -17.77 14.08
CA ILE A 8 8.24 -17.69 14.36
C ILE A 8 7.71 -19.13 14.34
N ARG A 9 7.35 -19.66 15.50
CA ARG A 9 6.62 -20.95 15.62
C ARG A 9 5.23 -20.78 14.98
N PRO A 10 4.70 -21.78 14.24
CA PRO A 10 3.37 -21.66 13.67
C PRO A 10 2.33 -21.92 14.76
N ALA A 11 1.76 -20.85 15.32
CA ALA A 11 0.44 -20.94 15.93
C ALA A 11 -0.59 -21.17 14.81
N SER A 12 -1.64 -21.94 15.09
CA SER A 12 -2.73 -22.25 14.16
C SER A 12 -3.21 -21.02 13.39
N SER A 13 -2.81 -20.88 12.12
CA SER A 13 -2.89 -19.58 11.45
C SER A 13 -4.33 -19.22 11.14
N THR A 14 -4.79 -18.08 11.63
CA THR A 14 -6.05 -17.49 11.16
C THR A 14 -5.95 -17.25 9.64
N ARG A 15 -7.09 -17.26 8.94
CA ARG A 15 -7.14 -17.01 7.49
C ARG A 15 -6.39 -15.73 7.09
N LEU A 16 -6.43 -14.71 7.95
CA LEU A 16 -5.78 -13.42 7.73
C LEU A 16 -4.25 -13.54 7.78
N GLU A 17 -3.70 -14.30 8.72
CA GLU A 17 -2.25 -14.56 8.80
C GLU A 17 -1.70 -15.27 7.55
N TYR A 18 -2.48 -16.18 6.96
CA TYR A 18 -2.11 -16.80 5.67
C TYR A 18 -1.90 -15.72 4.59
N TRP A 19 -2.81 -14.76 4.51
CA TRP A 19 -2.72 -13.67 3.55
C TRP A 19 -1.58 -12.71 3.84
N MET A 20 -1.35 -12.36 5.11
CA MET A 20 -0.21 -11.53 5.50
C MET A 20 1.11 -12.19 5.09
N ARG A 21 1.26 -13.50 5.38
CA ARG A 21 2.44 -14.27 4.98
C ARG A 21 2.60 -14.31 3.46
N ARG A 22 1.52 -14.56 2.72
CA ARG A 22 1.55 -14.57 1.25
C ARG A 22 2.00 -13.23 0.69
N TYR A 23 1.46 -12.13 1.20
CA TYR A 23 1.80 -10.77 0.76
C TYR A 23 3.25 -10.41 1.10
N LEU A 24 3.76 -10.84 2.25
CA LEU A 24 5.17 -10.62 2.62
C LEU A 24 6.12 -11.38 1.69
N LEU A 25 5.77 -12.63 1.36
CA LEU A 25 6.54 -13.44 0.42
C LEU A 25 6.54 -12.85 -1.01
N ASP A 26 5.47 -12.16 -1.41
CA ASP A 26 5.41 -11.46 -2.69
C ASP A 26 6.28 -10.20 -2.73
N LEU A 27 6.44 -9.49 -1.60
CA LEU A 27 7.31 -8.31 -1.53
C LEU A 27 8.81 -8.65 -1.59
N GLN A 28 9.23 -9.76 -0.97
CA GLN A 28 10.65 -10.14 -0.86
C GLN A 28 11.41 -10.24 -2.20
N PRO A 29 10.87 -10.83 -3.29
CA PRO A 29 11.53 -10.86 -4.59
C PRO A 29 11.36 -9.55 -5.39
N ASN A 30 10.43 -8.67 -5.01
CA ASN A 30 10.01 -7.49 -5.77
C ASN A 30 10.58 -6.19 -5.17
N LEU A 31 11.90 -6.12 -5.03
CA LEU A 31 12.56 -4.87 -4.60
C LEU A 31 12.41 -3.81 -5.70
N SER A 32 11.89 -2.64 -5.31
CA SER A 32 11.64 -1.51 -6.20
C SER A 32 12.40 -0.28 -5.70
N PRO A 33 13.05 0.50 -6.59
CA PRO A 33 13.58 1.80 -6.20
C PRO A 33 12.47 2.85 -5.99
N ILE A 34 11.24 2.54 -6.42
CA ILE A 34 10.10 3.45 -6.40
C ILE A 34 9.28 3.27 -5.12
N TYR A 35 9.27 2.08 -4.52
CA TYR A 35 8.50 1.86 -3.30
C TYR A 35 9.14 0.82 -2.38
N SER A 36 8.78 0.89 -1.10
CA SER A 36 9.09 -0.13 -0.10
C SER A 36 7.86 -0.40 0.77
N ALA A 37 7.80 -1.56 1.40
CA ALA A 37 6.77 -1.86 2.41
C ALA A 37 7.24 -2.91 3.41
N GLY A 38 6.69 -2.85 4.61
CA GLY A 38 6.97 -3.79 5.69
C GLY A 38 5.94 -3.71 6.81
N VAL A 39 5.92 -4.74 7.65
CA VAL A 39 5.02 -4.84 8.80
C VAL A 39 5.44 -3.86 9.89
N GLU A 40 4.49 -3.15 10.52
CA GLU A 40 4.74 -2.39 11.75
C GLU A 40 5.01 -3.37 12.93
N ALA A 41 5.83 -2.98 13.90
CA ALA A 41 6.33 -3.89 14.93
C ALA A 41 5.23 -4.40 15.87
N GLU A 42 4.20 -3.58 16.10
CA GLU A 42 3.16 -3.80 17.09
C GLU A 42 1.93 -4.54 16.53
N ASP A 43 1.66 -4.45 15.23
CA ASP A 43 0.45 -5.01 14.60
C ASP A 43 0.76 -5.57 13.21
N VAL A 44 0.65 -6.89 13.06
CA VAL A 44 0.93 -7.59 11.80
C VAL A 44 -0.04 -7.26 10.67
N TYR A 45 -1.19 -6.65 11.01
CA TYR A 45 -2.22 -6.21 10.07
C TYR A 45 -2.07 -4.73 9.68
N VAL A 46 -1.04 -4.06 10.19
CA VAL A 46 -0.69 -2.70 9.80
C VAL A 46 0.71 -2.67 9.23
N TRP A 47 0.82 -2.18 8.01
CA TRP A 47 2.09 -2.08 7.32
C TRP A 47 2.41 -0.63 7.00
N ALA A 48 3.69 -0.31 7.09
CA ALA A 48 4.26 0.94 6.61
C ALA A 48 4.75 0.73 5.17
N ALA A 49 4.58 1.74 4.34
CA ALA A 49 5.10 1.75 2.99
C ALA A 49 5.66 3.13 2.64
N THR A 50 6.53 3.18 1.63
CA THR A 50 7.02 4.43 1.06
C THR A 50 6.84 4.41 -0.45
N ILE A 51 6.57 5.56 -1.04
CA ILE A 51 6.65 5.80 -2.49
C ILE A 51 7.60 6.97 -2.72
N THR A 52 8.60 6.76 -3.58
CA THR A 52 9.49 7.81 -4.07
C THR A 52 8.78 8.58 -5.18
N GLY A 53 8.81 9.91 -5.08
CA GLY A 53 8.27 10.82 -6.08
C GLY A 53 8.88 10.59 -7.47
N PRO A 54 8.08 10.25 -8.49
CA PRO A 54 8.61 9.94 -9.82
C PRO A 54 9.28 11.15 -10.49
N PRO A 55 10.34 10.94 -11.29
CA PRO A 55 11.01 12.01 -12.02
C PRO A 55 10.08 12.64 -13.07
N GLY A 56 10.26 13.93 -13.33
CA GLY A 56 9.43 14.71 -14.25
C GLY A 56 8.04 15.06 -13.70
N THR A 57 7.77 14.80 -12.43
CA THR A 57 6.52 15.16 -11.75
C THR A 57 6.76 16.26 -10.71
N PRO A 58 5.70 16.98 -10.26
CA PRO A 58 5.80 17.89 -9.12
C PRO A 58 6.26 17.21 -7.81
N TYR A 59 6.27 15.89 -7.77
CA TYR A 59 6.63 15.09 -6.60
C TYR A 59 8.09 14.65 -6.60
N GLU A 60 8.83 14.88 -7.70
CA GLU A 60 10.22 14.43 -7.88
C GLU A 60 11.11 14.77 -6.68
N GLY A 61 11.90 13.79 -6.23
CA GLY A 61 12.78 13.91 -5.06
C GLY A 61 12.08 13.78 -3.70
N GLY A 62 10.75 13.77 -3.67
CA GLY A 62 9.96 13.51 -2.47
C GLY A 62 9.95 12.04 -2.06
N VAL A 63 9.74 11.79 -0.77
CA VAL A 63 9.46 10.45 -0.22
C VAL A 63 8.15 10.55 0.57
N PHE A 64 7.16 9.77 0.15
CA PHE A 64 5.83 9.78 0.73
C PHE A 64 5.63 8.52 1.56
N PHE A 65 5.34 8.70 2.84
CA PHE A 65 5.00 7.61 3.75
C PHE A 65 3.52 7.28 3.62
N LEU A 66 3.22 5.99 3.57
CA LEU A 66 1.87 5.45 3.52
C LEU A 66 1.67 4.44 4.65
N ARG A 67 0.43 4.36 5.12
CA ARG A 67 -0.02 3.34 6.05
C ARG A 67 -1.04 2.45 5.37
N ILE A 68 -0.84 1.14 5.47
CA ILE A 68 -1.71 0.10 4.91
C ILE A 68 -2.33 -0.67 6.08
N ILE A 69 -3.65 -0.75 6.13
CA ILE A 69 -4.39 -1.41 7.19
C ILE A 69 -5.24 -2.51 6.57
N PHE A 70 -4.95 -3.76 6.92
CA PHE A 70 -5.70 -4.92 6.46
C PHE A 70 -6.93 -5.14 7.35
N PRO A 71 -8.16 -5.11 6.81
CA PRO A 71 -9.35 -5.28 7.62
C PRO A 71 -9.55 -6.75 8.06
N PRO A 72 -10.37 -7.03 9.08
CA PRO A 72 -10.62 -8.39 9.56
C PRO A 72 -11.21 -9.34 8.51
N ASP A 73 -11.92 -8.81 7.51
CA ASP A 73 -12.52 -9.54 6.40
C ASP A 73 -11.63 -9.59 5.15
N PHE A 74 -10.38 -9.14 5.24
CA PHE A 74 -9.43 -9.23 4.15
C PHE A 74 -9.21 -10.70 3.71
N PRO A 75 -8.97 -10.94 2.40
CA PRO A 75 -9.08 -10.07 1.22
C PRO A 75 -10.47 -9.87 0.62
N TRP A 76 -11.56 -10.20 1.30
CA TRP A 76 -12.92 -9.97 0.77
C TRP A 76 -13.25 -8.48 0.70
N LYS A 77 -12.57 -7.67 1.51
CA LYS A 77 -12.47 -6.22 1.35
C LYS A 77 -11.03 -5.79 1.05
N PRO A 78 -10.84 -4.70 0.30
CA PRO A 78 -9.51 -4.14 0.05
C PRO A 78 -8.84 -3.67 1.35
N PRO A 79 -7.50 -3.58 1.37
CA PRO A 79 -6.81 -2.90 2.45
C PRO A 79 -7.11 -1.39 2.38
N LYS A 80 -7.11 -0.72 3.54
CA LYS A 80 -7.17 0.74 3.58
C LYS A 80 -5.76 1.29 3.46
N VAL A 81 -5.51 2.10 2.43
CA VAL A 81 -4.21 2.75 2.22
C VAL A 81 -4.36 4.26 2.38
N HIS A 82 -3.40 4.87 3.05
CA HIS A 82 -3.46 6.27 3.44
C HIS A 82 -2.10 6.93 3.34
N PHE A 83 -2.03 8.13 2.73
CA PHE A 83 -0.83 8.96 2.76
C PHE A 83 -0.67 9.59 4.15
N GLN A 84 0.42 9.28 4.83
CA GLN A 84 0.82 9.94 6.07
C GLN A 84 1.56 11.25 5.78
N THR A 85 2.35 11.27 4.71
CA THR A 85 2.96 12.51 4.20
C THR A 85 1.90 13.34 3.50
N PRO A 86 1.67 14.61 3.90
CA PRO A 86 0.78 15.50 3.17
C PRO A 86 1.21 15.65 1.71
N ILE A 87 0.27 15.52 0.79
CA ILE A 87 0.51 15.63 -0.65
C ILE A 87 -0.66 16.37 -1.29
N PHE A 88 -0.35 17.32 -2.19
CA PHE A 88 -1.35 17.96 -3.02
C PHE A 88 -1.52 17.14 -4.30
N HIS A 89 -2.57 16.33 -4.36
CA HIS A 89 -2.84 15.42 -5.48
C HIS A 89 -4.36 15.28 -5.70
N PRO A 90 -4.88 15.32 -6.94
CA PRO A 90 -6.33 15.31 -7.20
C PRO A 90 -7.05 14.05 -6.70
N ASN A 91 -6.33 12.93 -6.60
CA ASN A 91 -6.84 11.66 -6.07
C ASN A 91 -6.49 11.42 -4.59
N VAL A 92 -5.91 12.39 -3.88
CA VAL A 92 -5.60 12.28 -2.44
C VAL A 92 -6.21 13.46 -1.69
N SER A 93 -7.04 13.18 -0.69
CA SER A 93 -7.66 14.25 0.10
C SER A 93 -6.65 14.94 1.01
N HIS A 94 -7.03 16.12 1.54
CA HIS A 94 -6.24 16.83 2.56
C HIS A 94 -5.94 15.99 3.81
N ARG A 95 -6.70 14.92 4.04
CA ARG A 95 -6.48 13.99 5.16
C ARG A 95 -5.54 12.86 4.81
N GLY A 96 -5.21 12.62 3.54
CA GLY A 96 -4.41 11.49 3.07
C GLY A 96 -5.21 10.30 2.51
N ASN A 97 -6.53 10.43 2.38
CA ASN A 97 -7.36 9.35 1.81
C ASN A 97 -7.17 9.27 0.30
N ILE A 98 -7.00 8.06 -0.22
CA ILE A 98 -6.74 7.81 -1.64
C ILE A 98 -8.04 7.40 -2.35
N PHE A 99 -8.30 8.02 -3.49
CA PHE A 99 -9.39 7.67 -4.39
C PHE A 99 -8.79 6.98 -5.62
N HIS A 100 -8.76 5.65 -5.62
CA HIS A 100 -8.23 4.85 -6.70
C HIS A 100 -9.07 3.58 -6.84
N PRO A 101 -9.56 3.20 -8.05
CA PRO A 101 -10.46 2.05 -8.24
C PRO A 101 -9.91 0.76 -7.63
N MET A 102 -8.62 0.48 -7.79
CA MET A 102 -7.98 -0.68 -7.15
C MET A 102 -8.18 -0.76 -5.61
N LEU A 103 -8.50 0.32 -4.91
CA LEU A 103 -8.76 0.32 -3.46
C LEU A 103 -10.25 0.36 -3.10
N MET A 104 -11.16 0.30 -4.09
CA MET A 104 -12.60 0.37 -3.87
C MET A 104 -13.22 -1.04 -3.78
N PRO A 105 -14.24 -1.26 -2.93
CA PRO A 105 -14.82 -2.59 -2.72
C PRO A 105 -15.41 -3.27 -3.96
N ASP A 106 -15.92 -2.49 -4.91
CA ASP A 106 -16.56 -2.95 -6.14
C ASP A 106 -15.56 -3.36 -7.24
N THR A 107 -14.34 -2.83 -7.18
CA THR A 107 -13.29 -2.99 -8.19
C THR A 107 -12.03 -3.65 -7.62
N TRP A 108 -12.03 -4.00 -6.34
CA TRP A 108 -10.98 -4.77 -5.68
C TRP A 108 -10.84 -6.18 -6.26
N CYS A 109 -9.60 -6.56 -6.57
CA CYS A 109 -9.25 -7.90 -6.99
C CYS A 109 -8.43 -8.61 -5.92
N ILE A 110 -8.90 -9.75 -5.43
CA ILE A 110 -8.21 -10.58 -4.42
C ILE A 110 -6.82 -11.05 -4.91
N ALA A 111 -6.63 -11.14 -6.23
CA ALA A 111 -5.36 -11.53 -6.82
C ALA A 111 -4.33 -10.38 -6.83
N THR A 112 -4.73 -9.14 -6.56
CA THR A 112 -3.82 -7.99 -6.47
C THR A 112 -2.78 -8.25 -5.38
N SER A 113 -1.51 -8.06 -5.70
CA SER A 113 -0.41 -8.13 -4.74
C SER A 113 -0.05 -6.76 -4.16
N VAL A 114 0.71 -6.71 -3.07
CA VAL A 114 1.17 -5.43 -2.49
C VAL A 114 2.08 -4.68 -3.45
N ALA A 115 2.95 -5.40 -4.17
CA ALA A 115 3.81 -4.81 -5.19
C ALA A 115 3.01 -4.17 -6.32
N GLN A 116 1.96 -4.85 -6.81
CA GLN A 116 1.04 -4.30 -7.82
C GLN A 116 0.29 -3.07 -7.30
N MET A 117 -0.17 -3.12 -6.05
CA MET A 117 -0.86 -2.01 -5.40
C MET A 117 0.03 -0.78 -5.28
N LEU A 118 1.24 -0.93 -4.73
CA LEU A 118 2.19 0.17 -4.58
C LEU A 118 2.66 0.72 -5.93
N MET A 119 2.85 -0.15 -6.92
CA MET A 119 3.16 0.28 -8.29
C MET A 119 2.00 1.12 -8.87
N SER A 120 0.76 0.69 -8.71
CA SER A 120 -0.41 1.44 -9.19
C SER A 120 -0.52 2.80 -8.52
N LEU A 121 -0.27 2.90 -7.21
CA LEU A 121 -0.25 4.17 -6.48
C LEU A 121 0.91 5.06 -6.91
N ALA A 122 2.07 4.51 -7.26
CA ALA A 122 3.17 5.28 -7.82
C ALA A 122 2.84 5.80 -9.23
N GLN A 123 2.17 4.98 -10.07
CA GLN A 123 1.69 5.40 -11.39
C GLN A 123 0.62 6.49 -11.30
N MET A 124 -0.21 6.47 -10.25
CA MET A 124 -1.17 7.55 -9.99
C MET A 124 -0.48 8.91 -9.83
N LEU A 125 0.72 8.97 -9.21
CA LEU A 125 1.49 10.20 -9.10
C LEU A 125 2.04 10.71 -10.44
N LEU A 126 2.28 9.82 -11.41
CA LEU A 126 2.69 10.16 -12.78
C LEU A 126 1.48 10.56 -13.64
N HIS A 127 0.37 9.86 -13.46
CA HIS A 127 -0.81 9.94 -14.29
C HIS A 127 -2.05 10.02 -13.40
N PRO A 128 -2.40 11.23 -12.93
CA PRO A 128 -3.59 11.42 -12.11
C PRO A 128 -4.85 10.89 -12.80
N LEU A 129 -5.74 10.27 -12.02
CA LEU A 129 -7.01 9.72 -12.51
C LEU A 129 -8.05 10.84 -12.54
N VAL A 130 -8.41 11.34 -13.72
CA VAL A 130 -9.27 12.54 -13.87
C VAL A 130 -10.67 12.21 -14.43
N ALA A 131 -11.14 10.96 -14.35
CA ALA A 131 -12.51 10.66 -14.76
C ALA A 131 -13.53 11.23 -13.76
N GLU A 132 -14.76 11.46 -14.22
CA GLU A 132 -15.82 12.05 -13.40
C GLU A 132 -16.16 11.13 -12.22
N GLY A 133 -15.80 11.54 -11.00
CA GLY A 133 -15.99 10.77 -9.77
C GLY A 133 -14.70 10.25 -9.12
N ASP A 134 -13.58 10.23 -9.83
CA ASP A 134 -12.28 9.76 -9.30
C ASP A 134 -11.48 10.87 -8.58
N VAL A 135 -11.91 12.12 -8.73
CA VAL A 135 -11.29 13.29 -8.10
C VAL A 135 -11.93 13.54 -6.73
N VAL A 136 -11.10 13.83 -5.73
CA VAL A 136 -11.57 14.21 -4.40
C VAL A 136 -12.39 15.51 -4.52
N ARG A 137 -13.65 15.46 -4.10
CA ARG A 137 -14.47 16.66 -3.87
C ARG A 137 -14.37 17.00 -2.39
N GLU A 138 -13.78 18.14 -2.06
CA GLU A 138 -13.65 18.64 -0.68
C GLU A 138 -14.98 19.15 -0.11
#